data_AF-L8HNB6-F1
#
_entry.id   AF-L8HNB6-F1
#
_cell.length_a   1.000
_cell.length_b   1.000
_cell.length_c   1.000
_cell.angle_alpha   90.00
_cell.angle_beta   90.00
_cell.angle_gamma   90.00
#
_symmetry.space_group_name_H-M   'P 1'
#
loop_
_entity.id
_entity.type
_entity.pdbx_description
1 polymer ?
#
loop_
_entity_poly.entity_id
_entity_poly.type
_entity_poly.pdbx_seq_one_letter_code
_entity_poly.pdbx_strand_id
1 'polypeptide(L)'
;MLTYLFMLAWLGVTAFTSLPVYMYFNLWTICRNTTLVEGANLCLDLRQFGIVTIGEEKKICTVSENFLRMCESTELNMTFHLFIVALAGAGAAVIAMVHYLMVLSANWAYVKDACRMQKYEDIKSKEEQELHDIHSTRSKERLNAYT
;
A
#
# COMPACT_ATOMS: atom_id res chain seq x y z
N MET A 1 2.48 -5.94 13.17
CA MET A 1 3.86 -5.96 12.61
C MET A 1 3.91 -6.66 11.26
N LEU A 2 3.48 -7.94 11.16
CA LEU A 2 3.47 -8.67 9.89
C LEU A 2 2.71 -7.98 8.74
N THR A 3 1.52 -7.43 9.02
CA THR A 3 0.70 -6.71 8.04
C THR A 3 1.38 -5.47 7.48
N TYR A 4 2.14 -4.74 8.30
CA TYR A 4 2.91 -3.58 7.87
C TYR A 4 4.08 -3.98 6.95
N LEU A 5 4.75 -5.10 7.23
CA LEU A 5 5.81 -5.63 6.36
C LEU A 5 5.26 -6.05 5.00
N PHE A 6 4.13 -6.74 4.98
CA PHE A 6 3.47 -7.10 3.72
C PHE A 6 3.02 -5.86 2.94
N MET A 7 2.46 -4.84 3.60
CA MET A 7 2.08 -3.58 2.94
C MET A 7 3.29 -2.92 2.26
N LEU A 8 4.43 -2.82 2.97
CA LEU A 8 5.66 -2.25 2.40
C LEU A 8 6.20 -3.09 1.24
N ALA A 9 6.15 -4.42 1.34
CA ALA A 9 6.57 -5.32 0.28
C ALA A 9 5.72 -5.12 -0.99
N TRP A 10 4.39 -5.11 -0.87
CA TRP A 10 3.48 -4.91 -1.99
C TRP A 10 3.58 -3.50 -2.60
N LEU A 11 3.84 -2.48 -1.78
CA LEU A 11 4.12 -1.12 -2.24
C LEU A 11 5.42 -1.09 -3.07
N GLY A 12 6.48 -1.77 -2.60
CA GLY A 12 7.72 -1.93 -3.35
C GLY A 12 7.53 -2.67 -4.68
N VAL A 13 6.76 -3.77 -4.69
CA VAL A 13 6.42 -4.51 -5.92
C VAL A 13 5.64 -3.63 -6.90
N THR A 14 4.69 -2.83 -6.41
CA THR A 14 3.92 -1.89 -7.24
C THR A 14 4.83 -0.83 -7.85
N ALA A 15 5.74 -0.25 -7.06
CA ALA A 15 6.71 0.73 -7.55
C ALA A 15 7.64 0.13 -8.61
N PHE A 16 8.18 -1.06 -8.36
CA PHE A 16 9.08 -1.73 -9.29
C PHE A 16 8.39 -2.15 -10.59
N THR A 17 7.16 -2.65 -10.52
CA THR A 17 6.38 -3.07 -11.71
C THR A 17 5.82 -1.88 -12.49
N SER A 18 5.72 -0.69 -11.90
CA SER A 18 5.33 0.52 -12.63
C SER A 18 6.36 0.98 -13.67
N LEU A 19 7.66 0.71 -13.45
CA LEU A 19 8.76 1.07 -14.36
C LEU A 19 8.65 0.41 -15.75
N PRO A 20 8.52 -0.93 -15.88
CA PRO A 20 8.36 -1.57 -17.18
C PRO A 20 7.05 -1.18 -17.88
N VAL A 21 5.97 -0.94 -17.12
CA VAL A 21 4.69 -0.45 -17.68
C VAL A 21 4.88 0.95 -18.27
N TYR A 22 5.59 1.85 -17.57
CA TYR A 22 5.90 3.19 -18.07
C TYR A 22 6.80 3.14 -19.30
N MET A 23 7.86 2.32 -19.28
CA MET A 23 8.73 2.14 -20.45
C MET A 23 7.94 1.66 -21.67
N TYR A 24 7.03 0.70 -21.49
CA TYR A 24 6.15 0.24 -22.57
C TYR A 24 5.28 1.37 -23.13
N PHE A 25 4.63 2.16 -22.28
CA PHE A 25 3.79 3.28 -22.75
C PHE A 25 4.60 4.27 -23.59
N ASN A 26 5.84 4.55 -23.21
CA ASN A 26 6.74 5.40 -23.98
C ASN A 26 7.09 4.74 -25.33
N LEU A 27 7.44 3.46 -25.34
CA LEU A 27 7.75 2.71 -26.57
C LEU A 27 6.55 2.62 -27.53
N TRP A 28 5.36 2.28 -27.02
CA TRP A 28 4.12 2.23 -27.78
C TRP A 28 3.77 3.57 -28.41
N THR A 29 3.91 4.65 -27.64
CA THR A 29 3.66 6.02 -28.12
C THR A 29 4.65 6.39 -29.22
N ILE A 30 5.93 6.06 -29.06
CA ILE A 30 6.96 6.30 -30.08
C ILE A 30 6.63 5.52 -31.35
N CYS A 31 6.34 4.22 -31.26
CA CYS A 31 5.96 3.41 -32.41
C CYS A 31 4.78 3.98 -33.20
N ARG A 32 3.71 4.36 -32.48
CA ARG A 32 2.51 4.93 -33.09
C ARG A 32 2.76 6.30 -33.71
N ASN A 33 3.68 7.09 -33.15
CA ASN A 33 4.04 8.38 -33.70
C ASN A 33 4.95 8.23 -34.94
N THR A 34 5.79 7.20 -34.98
CA THR A 34 6.70 6.94 -36.09
C THR A 34 6.00 6.36 -37.31
N THR A 35 4.89 5.65 -37.14
CA THR A 35 4.05 5.20 -38.26
C THR A 35 3.25 6.34 -38.90
N LEU A 36 3.06 7.47 -38.20
CA LEU A 36 2.37 8.67 -38.72
C LEU A 36 3.34 9.68 -39.36
N VAL A 37 4.63 9.61 -39.04
CA VAL A 37 5.67 10.51 -39.56
C VAL A 37 6.71 9.66 -40.29
N GLU A 38 6.38 9.33 -41.54
CA GLU A 38 7.13 8.48 -42.48
C GLU A 38 8.48 9.10 -42.93
N GLY A 39 9.27 9.63 -42.01
CA GLY A 39 10.56 10.27 -42.33
C GLY A 39 11.29 11.04 -41.22
N ALA A 40 10.82 11.07 -39.97
CA ALA A 40 11.57 11.74 -38.90
C ALA A 40 12.54 10.76 -38.21
N ASN A 41 13.84 10.96 -38.43
CA ASN A 41 14.94 10.26 -37.77
C ASN A 41 14.91 10.51 -36.24
N LEU A 42 14.09 9.77 -35.50
CA LEU A 42 14.07 9.82 -34.04
C LEU A 42 15.00 8.74 -33.49
N CYS A 43 16.14 9.15 -32.93
CA CYS A 43 17.10 8.21 -32.35
C CYS A 43 16.90 8.11 -30.84
N LEU A 44 16.45 6.94 -30.37
CA LEU A 44 16.41 6.60 -28.96
C LEU A 44 17.85 6.36 -28.47
N ASP A 45 18.31 7.24 -27.60
CA ASP A 45 19.58 7.09 -26.92
C ASP A 45 19.34 6.37 -25.57
N LEU A 46 19.76 5.10 -25.49
CA LEU A 46 19.59 4.27 -24.28
C LEU A 46 20.36 4.82 -23.07
N ARG A 47 21.22 5.83 -23.28
CA ARG A 47 21.92 6.55 -22.21
C ARG A 47 20.96 7.22 -21.22
N GLN A 48 19.76 7.62 -21.66
CA GLN A 48 18.73 8.22 -20.78
C GLN A 48 18.09 7.20 -19.83
N PHE A 49 18.16 5.90 -20.15
CA PHE A 49 17.64 4.82 -19.31
C PHE A 49 18.72 4.17 -18.42
N GLY A 50 19.96 4.68 -18.44
CA GLY A 50 21.04 4.29 -17.53
C GLY A 50 21.60 2.87 -17.73
N ILE A 51 21.23 2.18 -18.81
CA ILE A 51 21.57 0.76 -19.06
C ILE A 51 22.93 0.58 -19.76
N VAL A 52 23.55 1.65 -20.30
CA VAL A 52 24.74 1.53 -21.15
C VAL A 52 25.88 2.43 -20.67
N THR A 53 27.08 1.87 -20.61
CA THR A 53 28.35 2.55 -20.28
C THR A 53 28.75 3.54 -21.39
N ILE A 54 29.41 4.63 -21.00
CA ILE A 54 29.93 5.68 -21.88
C ILE A 54 31.00 5.06 -22.79
N GLY A 55 30.63 4.57 -23.97
CA GLY A 55 31.60 3.95 -24.88
C GLY A 55 31.06 3.38 -26.20
N GLU A 56 29.80 2.95 -26.28
CA GLU A 56 29.22 2.47 -27.55
C GLU A 56 28.05 3.37 -27.99
N GLU A 57 28.14 3.95 -29.18
CA GLU A 57 27.05 4.71 -29.81
C GLU A 57 25.91 3.76 -30.24
N LYS A 58 25.14 3.23 -29.30
CA LYS A 58 23.89 2.51 -29.58
C LYS A 58 22.71 3.49 -29.61
N LYS A 59 22.76 4.43 -30.55
CA LYS A 59 21.59 5.21 -30.95
C LYS A 59 20.67 4.29 -31.74
N ILE A 60 19.56 3.87 -31.16
CA ILE A 60 18.56 3.07 -31.88
C ILE A 60 17.65 4.07 -32.59
N CYS A 61 17.98 4.37 -33.84
CA CYS A 61 17.15 5.21 -34.70
C CYS A 61 15.97 4.39 -35.23
N THR A 62 14.79 5.02 -35.31
CA THR A 62 13.53 4.35 -35.70
C THR A 62 13.57 3.62 -37.05
N VAL A 63 14.54 3.97 -37.91
CA VAL A 63 14.75 3.36 -39.23
C VAL A 63 15.44 1.98 -39.15
N SER A 64 15.89 1.55 -37.96
CA SER A 64 16.45 0.21 -37.78
C SER A 64 15.35 -0.86 -37.80
N GLU A 65 15.42 -1.82 -38.73
CA GLU A 65 14.49 -2.96 -38.84
C GLU A 65 14.28 -3.70 -37.50
N ASN A 66 15.28 -3.70 -36.63
CA ASN A 66 15.21 -4.33 -35.31
C ASN A 66 14.19 -3.64 -34.39
N PHE A 67 14.06 -2.31 -34.45
CA PHE A 67 13.09 -1.56 -33.64
C PHE A 67 11.67 -1.74 -34.17
N LEU A 68 11.50 -1.77 -35.50
CA LEU A 68 10.21 -2.04 -36.13
C LEU A 68 9.71 -3.45 -35.80
N ARG A 69 10.58 -4.47 -35.91
CA ARG A 69 10.26 -5.85 -35.49
C ARG A 69 9.98 -5.94 -34.00
N MET A 70 10.70 -5.21 -33.15
CA MET A 70 10.44 -5.16 -31.70
C MET A 70 9.06 -4.56 -31.38
N CYS A 71 8.59 -3.62 -32.19
CA CYS A 71 7.26 -3.05 -32.03
C CYS A 71 6.12 -3.98 -32.49
N GLU A 72 6.38 -4.80 -33.50
CA GLU A 72 5.45 -5.84 -33.98
C GLU A 72 5.54 -7.15 -33.18
N SER A 73 6.53 -7.26 -32.28
CA SER A 73 6.79 -8.49 -31.53
C SER A 73 5.64 -8.84 -30.58
N THR A 74 5.03 -10.00 -30.80
CA THR A 74 4.01 -10.59 -29.92
C THR A 74 4.55 -10.93 -28.52
N GLU A 75 5.84 -11.21 -28.38
CA GLU A 75 6.48 -11.47 -27.08
C GLU A 75 6.42 -10.27 -26.12
N LEU A 76 6.59 -9.06 -26.66
CA LEU A 76 6.55 -7.81 -25.91
C LEU A 76 5.11 -7.51 -25.45
N ASN A 77 4.12 -7.80 -26.29
CA ASN A 77 2.70 -7.66 -25.97
C ASN A 77 2.23 -8.65 -24.88
N MET A 78 2.70 -9.91 -24.92
CA MET A 78 2.34 -10.89 -23.89
C MET A 78 2.94 -10.51 -22.53
N THR A 79 4.24 -10.16 -22.53
CA THR A 79 4.96 -9.71 -21.33
C THR A 79 4.31 -8.46 -20.73
N PHE A 80 3.85 -7.53 -21.57
CA PHE A 80 3.14 -6.33 -21.14
C PHE A 80 1.83 -6.65 -20.40
N HIS A 81 0.99 -7.53 -20.94
CA HIS A 81 -0.24 -7.94 -20.26
C HIS A 81 0.04 -8.55 -18.89
N LEU A 82 1.08 -9.37 -18.78
CA LEU A 82 1.53 -9.94 -17.51
C LEU A 82 1.94 -8.85 -16.51
N PHE A 83 2.69 -7.83 -16.94
CA PHE A 83 3.08 -6.71 -16.08
C PHE A 83 1.90 -5.83 -15.66
N ILE A 84 0.94 -5.56 -16.55
CA ILE A 84 -0.28 -4.81 -16.17
C ILE A 84 -1.09 -5.57 -15.15
N VAL A 85 -1.33 -6.86 -15.37
CA VAL A 85 -2.09 -7.70 -14.44
C VAL A 85 -1.37 -7.78 -13.10
N ALA A 86 -0.04 -7.92 -13.10
CA ALA A 86 0.76 -7.87 -11.89
C ALA A 86 0.65 -6.53 -11.16
N LEU A 87 0.73 -5.39 -11.88
CA LEU A 87 0.59 -4.06 -11.31
C LEU A 87 -0.82 -3.83 -10.73
N ALA A 88 -1.87 -4.21 -11.46
CA ALA A 88 -3.24 -4.11 -11.01
C ALA A 88 -3.50 -4.99 -9.78
N GLY A 89 -2.99 -6.22 -9.79
CA GLY A 89 -3.08 -7.14 -8.65
C GLY A 89 -2.34 -6.63 -7.42
N ALA A 90 -1.11 -6.13 -7.59
CA ALA A 90 -0.33 -5.53 -6.50
C ALA A 90 -1.02 -4.27 -5.95
N GLY A 91 -1.55 -3.41 -6.82
CA GLY A 91 -2.32 -2.22 -6.42
C GLY A 91 -3.60 -2.58 -5.65
N ALA A 92 -4.35 -3.57 -6.12
CA ALA A 92 -5.53 -4.07 -5.42
C ALA A 92 -5.18 -4.64 -4.03
N ALA A 93 -4.07 -5.38 -3.91
CA ALA A 93 -3.59 -5.89 -2.62
C ALA A 93 -3.24 -4.75 -1.65
N VAL A 94 -2.57 -3.70 -2.11
CA VAL A 94 -2.26 -2.51 -1.28
C VAL A 94 -3.54 -1.85 -0.79
N ILE A 95 -4.51 -1.62 -1.68
CA ILE A 95 -5.80 -1.01 -1.32
C ILE A 95 -6.53 -1.87 -0.28
N ALA A 96 -6.57 -3.19 -0.47
CA ALA A 96 -7.19 -4.11 0.48
C ALA A 96 -6.50 -4.06 1.85
N MET A 97 -5.17 -3.99 1.90
CA MET A 97 -4.43 -3.88 3.15
C MET A 97 -4.69 -2.56 3.87
N VAL A 98 -4.81 -1.44 3.15
CA VAL A 98 -5.16 -0.13 3.74
C VAL A 98 -6.54 -0.18 4.39
N HIS A 99 -7.54 -0.74 3.69
CA HIS A 99 -8.89 -0.91 4.25
C HIS A 99 -8.86 -1.79 5.50
N TYR A 100 -8.15 -2.91 5.44
CA TYR A 100 -8.00 -3.82 6.58
C TYR A 100 -7.38 -3.10 7.80
N LEU A 101 -6.32 -2.32 7.60
CA LEU A 101 -5.67 -1.56 8.67
C LEU A 101 -6.56 -0.45 9.25
N MET A 102 -7.38 0.19 8.42
CA MET A 102 -8.36 1.20 8.85
C MET A 102 -9.42 0.59 9.77
N VAL A 103 -9.97 -0.56 9.40
CA VAL A 103 -10.95 -1.27 10.24
C VAL A 103 -10.30 -1.78 11.52
N LEU A 104 -9.08 -2.30 11.43
CA LEU A 104 -8.35 -2.81 12.59
C LEU A 104 -8.05 -1.70 13.61
N SER A 105 -7.69 -0.49 13.15
CA SER A 105 -7.43 0.64 14.05
C SER A 105 -8.70 1.13 14.74
N ALA A 106 -9.83 1.16 14.03
CA ALA A 106 -11.14 1.46 14.61
C ALA A 106 -11.54 0.41 15.66
N ASN A 107 -11.38 -0.88 15.35
CA ASN A 107 -11.65 -1.96 16.30
C ASN A 107 -10.77 -1.88 17.54
N TRP A 108 -9.48 -1.57 17.37
CA TRP A 108 -8.56 -1.41 18.48
C TRP A 108 -8.94 -0.22 19.37
N ALA A 109 -9.35 0.91 18.77
CA ALA A 109 -9.83 2.08 19.51
C ALA A 109 -11.09 1.73 20.32
N TYR A 110 -12.06 1.06 19.70
CA TYR A 110 -13.27 0.60 20.37
C TYR A 110 -12.98 -0.30 21.57
N VAL A 111 -12.14 -1.32 21.40
CA VAL A 111 -11.73 -2.23 22.50
C VAL A 111 -11.01 -1.48 23.61
N LYS A 112 -10.14 -0.53 23.25
CA LYS A 112 -9.43 0.31 24.21
C LYS A 112 -10.39 1.18 25.03
N ASP A 113 -11.39 1.76 24.38
CA ASP A 113 -12.39 2.60 25.05
C ASP A 113 -13.33 1.76 25.92
N ALA A 114 -13.75 0.57 25.47
CA ALA A 114 -14.52 -0.38 26.28
C ALA A 114 -13.74 -0.81 27.55
N CYS A 115 -12.45 -1.11 27.42
CA CYS A 115 -11.59 -1.44 28.56
C CYS A 115 -11.46 -0.25 29.54
N ARG A 116 -11.41 0.98 29.04
CA ARG A 116 -11.42 2.18 29.90
C ARG A 116 -12.74 2.28 30.66
N MET A 117 -13.87 2.12 29.98
CA MET A 117 -15.19 2.18 30.62
C MET A 117 -15.33 1.12 31.72
N GLN A 118 -14.92 -0.11 31.44
CA GLN A 118 -14.96 -1.19 32.43
C GLN A 118 -14.12 -0.85 33.68
N LYS A 119 -12.93 -0.26 33.52
CA LYS A 119 -12.13 0.21 34.66
C LYS A 119 -12.82 1.30 35.46
N TYR A 120 -13.56 2.21 34.82
CA TYR A 120 -14.33 3.23 35.52
C TYR A 120 -15.47 2.61 36.34
N GLU A 121 -16.20 1.65 35.78
CA GLU A 121 -17.27 0.93 36.51
C GLU A 121 -16.72 0.11 37.68
N ASP A 122 -15.56 -0.53 37.52
CA ASP A 122 -14.87 -1.26 38.61
C ASP A 122 -14.44 -0.33 39.75
N ILE A 123 -13.97 0.88 39.44
CA ILE A 123 -13.62 1.88 40.48
C ILE A 123 -14.88 2.36 41.17
N LYS A 124 -15.91 2.75 40.40
CA LYS A 124 -17.17 3.26 40.94
C LYS A 124 -17.84 2.24 41.87
N SER A 125 -17.89 0.97 41.46
CA SER A 125 -18.48 -0.10 42.28
C SER A 125 -17.71 -0.33 43.59
N LYS A 126 -16.37 -0.18 43.59
CA LYS A 126 -15.58 -0.21 44.82
C LYS A 126 -15.89 0.98 45.73
N GLU A 127 -16.00 2.19 45.19
CA GLU A 127 -16.36 3.37 45.99
C GLU A 127 -17.76 3.25 46.60
N GLU A 128 -18.75 2.75 45.83
CA GLU A 128 -20.10 2.49 46.32
C GLU A 128 -20.12 1.41 47.42
N GLN A 129 -19.31 0.35 47.27
CA GLN A 129 -19.14 -0.70 48.27
C GLN A 129 -18.54 -0.15 49.58
N GLU A 130 -17.46 0.63 49.50
CA GLU A 130 -16.81 1.22 50.68
C GLU A 130 -17.75 2.18 51.43
N LEU A 131 -18.52 2.98 50.69
CA LEU A 131 -19.52 3.88 51.27
C LEU A 131 -20.61 3.10 52.03
N HIS A 132 -21.09 2.00 51.44
CA HIS A 132 -22.10 1.14 52.05
C HIS A 132 -21.57 0.49 53.35
N ASP A 133 -20.32 0.02 53.34
CA ASP A 133 -19.68 -0.57 54.51
C ASP A 133 -19.49 0.44 55.64
N ILE A 134 -19.06 1.68 55.36
CA ILE A 134 -18.97 2.76 56.35
C ILE A 134 -20.33 3.07 56.97
N HIS A 135 -21.37 3.20 56.14
CA HIS A 135 -22.72 3.50 56.65
C HIS A 135 -23.25 2.37 57.54
N SER A 136 -23.03 1.11 57.15
CA SER A 136 -23.44 -0.05 57.94
C SER A 136 -22.71 -0.13 59.28
N THR A 137 -21.40 0.18 59.31
CA THR A 137 -20.58 0.18 60.52
C THR A 137 -21.05 1.28 61.49
N ARG A 138 -21.25 2.50 60.97
CA ARG A 138 -21.78 3.61 61.76
C ARG A 138 -23.17 3.34 62.34
N SER A 139 -24.05 2.68 61.57
CA SER A 139 -25.37 2.30 62.06
C SER A 139 -25.30 1.28 63.19
N LYS A 140 -24.37 0.32 63.11
CA LYS A 140 -24.16 -0.67 64.19
C LYS A 140 -23.61 -0.03 65.47
N GLU A 141 -22.65 0.89 65.35
CA GLU A 141 -22.13 1.65 66.49
C GLU A 141 -23.22 2.46 67.20
N ARG A 142 -24.12 3.10 66.43
CA ARG A 142 -25.28 3.83 66.98
C ARG A 142 -26.23 2.91 67.74
N LEU A 143 -26.46 1.70 67.26
CA LEU A 143 -27.32 0.72 67.95
C LEU A 143 -26.69 0.27 69.28
N ASN A 144 -25.39 -0.01 69.27
CA ASN A 144 -24.65 -0.48 70.44
C ASN A 144 -24.48 0.59 71.52
N ALA A 145 -24.57 1.89 71.19
CA ALA A 145 -24.49 2.99 72.16
C ALA A 145 -25.78 3.20 72.99
N TYR A 146 -26.89 2.56 72.60
CA TYR A 146 -28.17 2.63 73.32
C TYR A 146 -28.46 1.39 74.18
N THR A 147 -27.52 0.43 74.24
CA THR A 147 -27.54 -0.73 75.14
C THR A 147 -26.47 -0.56 76.20
#